data_AF-A0A1G5HT66-F1
#
_entry.id   AF-A0A1G5HT66-F1
#
_cell.length_a   1.000
_cell.length_b   1.000
_cell.length_c   1.000
_cell.angle_alpha   90.00
_cell.angle_beta   90.00
_cell.angle_gamma   90.00
#
_symmetry.space_group_name_H-M   'P 1'
#
loop_
_entity.id
_entity.type
_entity.pdbx_description
1 polymer ?
#
loop_
_entity_poly.entity_id
_entity_poly.type
_entity_poly.pdbx_seq_one_letter_code
_entity_poly.pdbx_strand_id
1 'polypeptide(L)' 'MTVYRFRAIRRADGVVLHSDTINDALNAGIEPMRLAVVAALLHSHPEARGLTYDDIDVEIAPEADSHSG' A
#
# COMPACT_ATOMS: atom_id res chain seq x y z
N MET A 1 -11.30 5.58 -13.24
CA MET A 1 -10.64 5.52 -11.93
C MET A 1 -9.93 4.18 -11.88
N THR A 2 -8.60 4.18 -11.77
CA THR A 2 -7.82 2.94 -11.78
C THR A 2 -7.70 2.44 -10.35
N VAL A 3 -8.05 1.18 -10.14
CA VAL A 3 -7.90 0.50 -8.86
C VAL A 3 -6.55 -0.21 -8.88
N TYR A 4 -5.78 -0.04 -7.81
CA TYR A 4 -4.52 -0.73 -7.60
C TYR A 4 -4.63 -1.61 -6.37
N ARG A 5 -4.00 -2.78 -6.42
CA ARG A 5 -3.73 -3.58 -5.23
C ARG A 5 -2.40 -3.13 -4.64
N PHE A 6 -2.34 -3.03 -3.32
CA PHE A 6 -1.11 -2.77 -2.62
C PHE A 6 -0.81 -3.84 -1.57
N ARG A 7 0.48 -4.02 -1.27
CA ARG A 7 0.98 -4.79 -0.14
C ARG A 7 1.99 -3.93 0.60
N ALA A 8 1.73 -3.66 1.88
CA ALA A 8 2.67 -3.01 2.75
C ALA A 8 3.47 -4.05 3.54
N ILE A 9 4.78 -3.97 3.42
CA ILE A 9 5.72 -5.01 3.85
C ILE A 9 6.73 -4.37 4.80
N ARG A 10 6.90 -4.94 5.99
CA ARG A 10 7.95 -4.51 6.91
C ARG A 10 9.31 -4.95 6.37
N ARG A 11 10.23 -4.00 6.19
CA ARG A 11 11.55 -4.27 5.61
C ARG A 11 12.42 -5.19 6.45
N ALA A 12 12.29 -5.12 7.78
CA ALA A 12 13.15 -5.86 8.70
C ALA A 12 13.05 -7.38 8.53
N ASP A 13 11.87 -7.89 8.21
CA ASP A 13 11.59 -9.34 8.16
C ASP A 13 10.71 -9.77 6.96
N GLY A 14 10.30 -8.84 6.10
CA GLY A 14 9.49 -9.13 4.92
C GLY A 14 8.03 -9.49 5.23
N VAL A 15 7.56 -9.29 6.46
CA VAL A 15 6.17 -9.59 6.84
C VAL A 15 5.23 -8.59 6.17
N VAL A 16 4.14 -9.09 5.58
CA VAL A 16 3.05 -8.25 5.08
C VAL A 16 2.26 -7.72 6.28
N LEU A 17 2.35 -6.42 6.52
CA LEU A 17 1.60 -5.74 7.58
C LEU A 17 0.14 -5.55 7.20
N HIS A 18 -0.11 -5.27 5.91
CA HIS A 18 -1.45 -5.06 5.38
C HIS A 18 -1.46 -5.19 3.86
N SER A 19 -2.61 -5.55 3.29
CA SER A 19 -2.83 -5.55 1.85
C SER A 19 -4.28 -5.23 1.56
N ASP A 20 -4.52 -4.28 0.67
CA ASP A 20 -5.85 -3.90 0.24
C ASP A 20 -5.77 -3.24 -1.15
N THR A 21 -6.83 -2.57 -1.56
CA THR A 21 -6.93 -1.79 -2.79
C THR A 21 -6.88 -0.30 -2.49
N ILE A 22 -6.31 0.47 -3.42
CA ILE A 22 -6.30 1.92 -3.41
C ILE A 22 -6.75 2.44 -4.77
N ASN A 23 -7.67 3.40 -4.75
CA ASN A 23 -8.15 4.07 -5.95
C ASN A 23 -7.24 5.26 -6.25
N ASP A 24 -6.69 5.33 -7.46
CA ASP A 24 -6.02 6.55 -7.93
C ASP A 24 -7.05 7.59 -8.38
N ALA A 25 -7.76 8.16 -7.40
CA ALA A 25 -8.81 9.14 -7.63
C ALA A 25 -8.26 10.49 -8.13
N LEU A 26 -6.99 10.77 -7.87
CA LEU A 26 -6.33 12.03 -8.21
C LEU A 26 -5.44 11.93 -9.46
N ASN A 27 -5.31 10.74 -10.06
CA ASN A 27 -4.32 10.45 -11.10
C ASN A 27 -2.91 10.93 -10.69
N ALA A 28 -2.59 10.78 -9.40
CA ALA A 28 -1.39 11.34 -8.78
C ALA A 28 -0.16 10.46 -9.04
N GLY A 29 -0.37 9.23 -9.50
CA GLY A 29 0.68 8.26 -9.74
C GLY A 29 1.06 7.43 -8.50
N ILE A 30 2.02 6.52 -8.68
CA ILE A 30 2.37 5.48 -7.71
C ILE A 30 2.99 6.06 -6.43
N GLU A 31 3.88 7.06 -6.54
CA GLU A 31 4.61 7.59 -5.38
C GLU A 31 3.71 8.26 -4.33
N PRO A 32 2.76 9.15 -4.70
CA PRO A 32 1.81 9.70 -3.73
C PRO A 32 0.91 8.62 -3.09
N MET A 33 0.51 7.59 -3.85
CA MET A 33 -0.28 6.47 -3.32
C MET A 33 0.52 5.66 -2.29
N ARG A 34 1.79 5.37 -2.58
CA ARG A 34 2.72 4.71 -1.64
C ARG A 34 2.80 5.51 -0.34
N LEU A 35 3.01 6.83 -0.42
CA LEU A 35 3.07 7.68 0.78
C LEU A 35 1.77 7.65 1.59
N ALA A 36 0.61 7.71 0.90
CA ALA A 36 -0.70 7.64 1.55
C ALA A 36 -0.91 6.31 2.29
N VAL A 37 -0.54 5.19 1.68
CA VAL A 37 -0.62 3.85 2.31
C VAL A 37 0.25 3.79 3.55
N VAL A 38 1.51 4.22 3.47
CA VAL A 38 2.43 4.20 4.63
C VAL A 38 1.91 5.11 5.75
N ALA A 39 1.48 6.33 5.44
CA ALA A 39 0.94 7.25 6.42
C ALA A 39 -0.30 6.69 7.13
N ALA A 40 -1.22 6.06 6.39
CA ALA A 40 -2.41 5.43 6.94
C ALA A 40 -2.06 4.26 7.87
N LEU A 41 -1.07 3.44 7.50
CA LEU A 41 -0.62 2.31 8.31
C LEU A 41 0.03 2.76 9.61
N LEU A 42 0.97 3.71 9.53
CA LEU A 42 1.63 4.27 10.72
C LEU A 42 0.63 4.92 11.68
N HIS A 43 -0.47 5.47 11.16
CA HIS A 43 -1.50 6.10 11.96
C HIS A 43 -2.46 5.09 12.63
N SER A 44 -2.85 4.02 11.94
CA SER A 44 -4.01 3.20 12.34
C SER A 44 -3.73 1.71 12.55
N HIS A 45 -2.58 1.18 12.12
CA HIS A 45 -2.29 -0.25 12.17
C HIS A 45 -1.43 -0.63 13.38
N PRO A 46 -1.90 -1.48 14.31
CA PRO A 46 -1.14 -1.85 15.51
C PRO A 46 0.24 -2.46 15.21
N GLU A 47 0.34 -3.23 14.13
CA GLU A 47 1.59 -3.87 13.69
C GLU A 47 2.61 -2.89 13.11
N ALA A 48 2.18 -1.69 12.74
CA ALA A 48 3.04 -0.61 12.27
C ALA A 48 3.50 0.33 13.41
N ARG A 49 3.09 0.06 14.66
CA ARG A 49 3.44 0.89 15.81
C ARG A 49 4.95 0.87 16.05
N GLY A 50 5.56 2.05 16.05
CA GLY A 50 7.00 2.22 16.26
C GLY A 50 7.84 2.02 14.99
N LEU A 51 7.21 1.75 13.84
CA LEU A 51 7.88 1.81 12.54
C LEU A 51 7.95 3.25 12.03
N THR A 52 8.85 3.47 11.08
CA THR A 52 9.00 4.71 10.31
C THR A 52 8.67 4.46 8.83
N TYR A 53 8.67 5.51 8.03
CA TYR A 53 8.49 5.39 6.58
C TYR A 53 9.54 4.49 5.93
N ASP A 54 10.77 4.53 6.42
CA ASP A 54 11.87 3.74 5.85
C ASP A 54 11.73 2.25 6.21
N ASP A 55 10.98 1.90 7.26
CA ASP A 55 10.78 0.52 7.70
C ASP A 55 9.71 -0.23 6.89
N ILE A 56 8.96 0.47 6.03
CA ILE A 56 7.82 -0.08 5.28
C ILE A 56 8.09 0.07 3.79
N ASP A 57 8.06 -1.06 3.07
CA ASP A 57 7.98 -1.07 1.62
C ASP A 57 6.53 -1.24 1.17
N VAL A 58 6.17 -0.67 0.02
CA VAL A 58 4.81 -0.79 -0.53
C VAL A 58 4.89 -1.21 -1.98
N GLU A 59 4.50 -2.45 -2.25
CA GLU A 59 4.30 -2.92 -3.61
C GLU A 59 2.92 -2.46 -4.09
N ILE A 60 2.84 -1.84 -5.27
CA ILE A 60 1.59 -1.40 -5.89
C ILE A 60 1.53 -1.98 -7.29
N ALA A 61 0.43 -2.65 -7.62
CA ALA A 61 0.17 -3.21 -8.93
C ALA A 61 -1.26 -2.87 -9.37
N PRO A 62 -1.53 -2.68 -10.67
CA PRO A 62 -2.90 -2.56 -11.16
C PRO A 62 -3.73 -3.75 -10.67
N GLU A 63 -4.94 -3.51 -10.20
CA GLU A 63 -5.88 -4.61 -10.02
C GLU A 63 -6.13 -5.19 -11.41
N ALA A 64 -5.74 -6.45 -11.62
CA ALA A 64 -6.04 -7.13 -12.87
C ALA A 64 -7.56 -7.10 -13.05
N ASP A 65 -8.02 -6.39 -14.10
CA ASP A 65 -9.40 -6.45 -14.53
C ASP A 65 -9.75 -7.92 -14.67
N SER A 66 -10.56 -8.43 -13.74
CA SER A 66 -11.09 -9.78 -13.80
C SER A 66 -12.19 -9.82 -14.85
N HIS A 67 -11.85 -9.47 -16.10
CA HIS A 67 -12.63 -9.81 -17.29
C HIS A 67 -12.11 -11.16 -17.79
N SER A 68 -12.53 -12.22 -17.10
CA SER A 68 -12.43 -13.60 -17.59
C SER A 68 -13.67 -14.34 -17.09
N GLY A 69 -14.68 -14.39 -17.96
CA GLY A 69 -15.96 -15.04 -17.73
C GLY A 69 -17.00 -14.58 -18.73
#